data_AF-A0A837ANY5-F1
#
_entry.id   AF-A0A837ANY5-F1
#
_cell.length_a   1.000
_cell.length_b   1.000
_cell.length_c   1.000
_cell.angle_alpha   90.00
_cell.angle_beta   90.00
_cell.angle_gamma   90.00
#
_symmetry.space_group_name_H-M   'P 1'
#
loop_
_entity.id
_entity.type
_entity.pdbx_description
1 polymer ?
#
loop_
_entity_poly.entity_id
_entity_poly.type
_entity_poly.pdbx_seq_one_letter_code
_entity_poly.pdbx_strand_id
1 'polypeptide(L)'
;GHPERGPIFSMASILKPGSFDMANIREMQTPAIAFFLTLPAPMTALDAWEKMLPTVQRMAELLDGVVLDDSRNALGRQRVAHIRDELRAYDRQHQAPPLTKSPRW
;
A
#
# COMPACT_ATOMS: atom_id res chain seq x y z
N GLY A 1 -6.70 -16.48 2.20
CA GLY A 1 -6.50 -15.34 1.27
C GLY A 1 -6.73 -15.82 -0.15
N HIS A 2 -7.04 -14.91 -1.06
CA HIS A 2 -7.34 -15.16 -2.48
C HIS A 2 -6.16 -14.67 -3.35
N PRO A 3 -5.04 -15.43 -3.45
CA PRO A 3 -3.84 -14.98 -4.17
C PRO A 3 -4.10 -14.71 -5.66
N GLU A 4 -5.16 -15.28 -6.23
CA GLU A 4 -5.59 -15.05 -7.60
C GLU A 4 -6.00 -13.59 -7.89
N ARG A 5 -6.27 -12.79 -6.85
CA ARG A 5 -6.67 -11.38 -6.98
C ARG A 5 -5.50 -10.40 -6.98
N GLY A 6 -4.28 -10.90 -6.86
CA GLY A 6 -3.08 -10.06 -6.71
C GLY A 6 -2.92 -9.48 -5.30
N PRO A 7 -1.80 -8.80 -5.04
CA PRO A 7 -1.50 -8.23 -3.73
C PRO A 7 -2.39 -7.02 -3.43
N ILE A 8 -2.66 -6.78 -2.14
CA ILE A 8 -3.36 -5.56 -1.69
C ILE A 8 -2.43 -4.35 -1.80
N PHE A 9 -1.18 -4.51 -1.37
CA PHE A 9 -0.09 -3.55 -1.47
C PHE A 9 1.23 -4.31 -1.71
N SER A 10 2.23 -3.59 -2.21
CA SER A 10 3.57 -4.13 -2.45
C SER A 10 4.61 -3.37 -1.63
N MET A 11 5.77 -4.01 -1.45
CA MET A 11 6.94 -3.41 -0.81
C MET A 11 8.18 -3.59 -1.68
N ALA A 12 9.09 -2.63 -1.63
CA ALA A 12 10.34 -2.64 -2.37
C ALA A 12 11.47 -2.00 -1.56
N SER A 13 12.70 -2.43 -1.82
CA SER A 13 13.89 -1.69 -1.38
C SER A 13 13.99 -0.36 -2.15
N ILE A 14 14.48 0.69 -1.50
CA ILE A 14 14.78 1.95 -2.20
C ILE A 14 16.05 1.84 -3.07
N LEU A 15 16.93 0.88 -2.75
CA LEU A 15 18.14 0.62 -3.52
C LEU A 15 17.80 -0.14 -4.79
N LYS A 16 18.40 0.25 -5.92
CA LYS A 16 18.26 -0.48 -7.18
C LYS A 16 18.78 -1.92 -7.02
N PRO A 17 18.11 -2.93 -7.59
CA PRO A 17 16.98 -2.84 -8.53
C PRO A 17 15.59 -2.72 -7.88
N GLY A 18 15.50 -2.65 -6.55
CA GLY A 18 14.25 -2.52 -5.79
C GLY A 18 13.73 -3.85 -5.21
N SER A 19 14.28 -4.98 -5.64
CA SER A 19 13.97 -6.30 -5.09
C SER A 19 14.72 -6.58 -3.78
N PHE A 20 14.18 -7.49 -2.97
CA PHE A 20 14.88 -8.06 -1.83
C PHE A 20 15.57 -9.36 -2.25
N ASP A 21 16.85 -9.51 -1.91
CA ASP A 21 17.52 -10.80 -2.03
C ASP A 21 17.09 -11.71 -0.88
N MET A 22 16.12 -12.58 -1.16
CA MET A 22 15.52 -13.45 -0.14
C MET A 22 16.50 -14.48 0.41
N ALA A 23 17.57 -14.82 -0.32
CA ALA A 23 18.59 -15.75 0.17
C ALA A 23 19.44 -15.12 1.29
N ASN A 24 19.68 -13.81 1.21
CA ASN A 24 20.56 -13.07 2.12
C ASN A 24 19.82 -11.98 2.93
N ILE A 25 18.48 -12.03 2.98
CA ILE A 25 17.65 -10.96 3.56
C ILE A 25 17.95 -10.68 5.05
N ARG A 26 18.47 -11.66 5.79
CA ARG A 26 18.83 -11.51 7.20
C ARG A 26 20.02 -10.57 7.43
N GLU A 27 20.90 -10.46 6.46
CA GLU A 27 22.11 -9.63 6.50
C GLU A 27 21.93 -8.33 5.70
N MET A 28 20.86 -8.26 4.91
CA MET A 28 20.56 -7.12 4.06
C MET A 28 20.32 -5.87 4.88
N GLN A 29 20.99 -4.78 4.51
CA GLN A 29 20.74 -3.44 5.01
C GLN A 29 20.19 -2.57 3.88
N THR A 30 19.16 -1.79 4.16
CA THR A 30 18.64 -0.80 3.23
C THR A 30 18.32 0.49 3.99
N PRO A 31 18.66 1.67 3.46
CA PRO A 31 18.34 2.94 4.11
C PRO A 31 16.83 3.21 4.16
N ALA A 32 16.04 2.58 3.28
CA ALA A 32 14.58 2.66 3.32
C ALA A 32 13.90 1.50 2.59
N ILE A 33 12.67 1.22 2.99
CA ILE A 33 11.72 0.34 2.31
C ILE A 33 10.53 1.19 1.89
N ALA A 34 10.14 1.09 0.63
CA ALA A 34 8.96 1.75 0.10
C ALA A 34 7.76 0.78 0.14
N PHE A 35 6.62 1.27 0.62
CA PHE A 35 5.33 0.59 0.52
C PHE A 35 4.43 1.37 -0.43
N PHE A 36 3.72 0.68 -1.31
CA PHE A 36 2.87 1.34 -2.29
C PHE A 36 1.63 0.52 -2.63
N LEU A 37 0.56 1.23 -2.94
CA LEU A 37 -0.68 0.71 -3.49
C LEU A 37 -0.69 0.93 -5.00
N THR A 38 -1.04 -0.10 -5.75
CA THR A 38 -1.37 0.02 -7.17
C THR A 38 -2.88 0.02 -7.31
N LEU A 39 -3.44 1.06 -7.93
CA LEU A 39 -4.87 1.20 -8.12
C LEU A 39 -5.24 0.95 -9.60
N PRO A 40 -6.36 0.23 -9.89
CA PRO A 40 -7.29 -0.32 -8.93
C PRO A 40 -6.71 -1.53 -8.16
N ALA A 41 -6.93 -1.56 -6.85
CA ALA A 41 -6.56 -2.66 -5.96
C ALA A 41 -7.66 -3.75 -5.97
N PRO A 42 -7.41 -4.95 -5.42
CA PRO A 42 -8.44 -6.00 -5.29
C PRO A 42 -9.60 -5.67 -4.32
N MET A 43 -9.63 -4.45 -3.77
CA MET A 43 -10.66 -3.86 -2.92
C MET A 43 -10.64 -2.33 -3.08
N THR A 44 -11.48 -1.62 -2.33
CA THR A 44 -11.48 -0.15 -2.36
C THR A 44 -10.09 0.39 -2.00
N ALA A 45 -9.73 1.53 -2.57
CA ALA A 45 -8.44 2.15 -2.33
C ALA A 45 -8.29 2.51 -0.84
N LEU A 46 -9.38 2.98 -0.20
CA LEU A 46 -9.39 3.25 1.23
C LEU A 46 -9.17 1.97 2.07
N ASP A 47 -9.86 0.87 1.77
CA ASP A 47 -9.68 -0.39 2.52
C ASP A 47 -8.27 -0.95 2.36
N ALA A 48 -7.69 -0.83 1.16
CA ALA A 48 -6.32 -1.25 0.90
C ALA A 48 -5.31 -0.43 1.71
N TRP A 49 -5.52 0.88 1.83
CA TRP A 49 -4.72 1.76 2.69
C TRP A 49 -4.89 1.45 4.17
N GLU A 50 -6.11 1.20 4.64
CA GLU A 50 -6.38 0.83 6.04
C GLU A 50 -5.72 -0.49 6.44
N LYS A 51 -5.43 -1.37 5.47
CA LYS A 51 -4.62 -2.58 5.68
C LYS A 51 -3.11 -2.31 5.59
N MET A 52 -2.68 -1.42 4.71
CA MET A 52 -1.26 -1.10 4.51
C MET A 52 -0.69 -0.31 5.69
N LEU A 53 -1.35 0.75 6.15
CA LEU A 53 -0.80 1.67 7.15
C LEU A 53 -0.38 0.97 8.47
N PRO A 54 -1.20 0.10 9.10
CA PRO A 54 -0.77 -0.63 10.29
C PRO A 54 0.43 -1.54 10.03
N THR A 55 0.51 -2.13 8.83
CA THR A 55 1.66 -2.96 8.43
C THR A 55 2.94 -2.13 8.34
N VAL A 56 2.85 -0.93 7.75
CA VAL A 56 3.99 0.01 7.64
C VAL A 56 4.44 0.48 9.02
N GLN A 57 3.50 0.86 9.89
CA GLN A 57 3.80 1.28 11.26
C GLN A 57 4.48 0.15 12.05
N ARG A 58 3.97 -1.07 11.94
CA ARG A 58 4.57 -2.24 12.58
C ARG A 58 5.99 -2.51 12.06
N MET A 59 6.23 -2.36 10.76
CA MET A 59 7.56 -2.54 10.18
C MET A 59 8.53 -1.46 10.65
N ALA A 60 8.08 -0.21 10.80
CA ALA A 60 8.89 0.86 11.38
C ALA A 60 9.28 0.54 12.83
N GLU A 61 8.35 0.04 13.66
CA GLU A 61 8.67 -0.41 15.02
C GLU A 61 9.70 -1.54 15.04
N LEU A 62 9.57 -2.54 14.16
CA LEU A 62 10.45 -3.71 14.14
C LEU A 62 11.86 -3.41 13.63
N LEU A 63 12.02 -2.34 12.85
CA LEU A 63 13.28 -1.93 12.23
C LEU A 63 13.87 -0.66 12.87
N ASP A 64 13.30 -0.20 13.99
CA ASP A 64 13.64 1.07 14.64
C ASP A 64 13.65 2.27 13.66
N GLY A 65 12.71 2.25 12.71
CA GLY A 65 12.57 3.22 11.64
C GLY A 65 11.49 4.29 11.90
N VAL A 66 11.39 5.24 10.98
CA VAL A 66 10.35 6.28 10.97
C VAL A 66 9.52 6.14 9.70
N VAL A 67 8.20 6.24 9.84
CA VAL A 67 7.29 6.24 8.68
C VAL A 67 7.33 7.61 8.02
N LEU A 68 7.63 7.64 6.72
CA LEU A 68 7.66 8.85 5.91
C LEU A 68 6.53 8.84 4.86
N ASP A 69 6.09 10.02 4.46
CA ASP A 69 5.25 10.21 3.29
C ASP A 69 6.08 10.24 1.98
N ASP A 70 5.39 10.44 0.85
CA ASP A 70 5.98 10.53 -0.49
C ASP A 70 6.97 11.69 -0.65
N SER A 71 6.81 12.75 0.15
CA SER A 71 7.70 13.89 0.21
C SER A 71 8.83 13.73 1.24
N ARG A 72 8.99 12.54 1.83
CA ARG A 72 9.97 12.19 2.87
C ARG A 72 9.80 12.95 4.19
N ASN A 73 8.60 13.45 4.46
CA ASN A 73 8.26 14.02 5.76
C ASN A 73 7.73 12.93 6.70
N ALA A 74 7.93 13.08 8.01
CA ALA A 74 7.36 12.16 8.99
C ALA A 74 5.83 12.08 8.84
N LEU A 75 5.29 10.87 8.76
CA LEU A 75 3.87 10.64 8.51
C LEU A 75 3.03 10.98 9.76
N GLY A 76 2.54 12.21 9.82
CA GLY A 76 1.68 12.70 10.89
C GLY A 76 0.19 12.42 10.67
N ARG A 77 -0.61 12.59 11.73
CA ARG A 77 -2.08 12.38 11.70
C ARG A 77 -2.78 13.20 10.62
N GLN A 78 -2.37 14.45 10.42
CA GLN A 78 -2.96 15.33 9.40
C GLN A 78 -2.72 14.77 7.98
N ARG A 79 -1.52 14.29 7.68
CA ARG A 79 -1.19 13.69 6.38
C ARG A 79 -1.96 12.39 6.16
N VAL A 80 -2.09 11.55 7.19
CA VAL A 80 -2.93 10.34 7.14
C VAL A 80 -4.40 10.68 6.82
N ALA A 81 -4.97 11.68 7.49
CA ALA A 81 -6.34 12.11 7.21
C ALA A 81 -6.51 12.58 5.76
N HIS A 82 -5.57 13.38 5.26
CA HIS A 82 -5.57 13.85 3.88
C HIS A 82 -5.53 12.69 2.87
N ILE A 83 -4.62 11.72 3.05
CA ILE A 83 -4.53 10.54 2.18
C ILE A 83 -5.85 9.76 2.17
N ARG A 84 -6.50 9.58 3.34
CA ARG A 84 -7.81 8.92 3.41
C ARG A 84 -8.88 9.66 2.60
N ASP A 85 -8.88 10.98 2.62
CA ASP A 85 -9.84 11.78 1.86
C ASP A 85 -9.59 11.72 0.35
N GLU A 86 -8.32 11.70 -0.09
CA GLU A 86 -7.93 11.47 -1.48
C GLU A 86 -8.40 10.08 -1.96
N LEU A 87 -8.18 9.03 -1.16
CA LEU A 87 -8.59 7.67 -1.51
C LEU A 87 -10.12 7.52 -1.56
N ARG A 88 -10.85 8.18 -0.65
CA ARG A 88 -12.32 8.25 -0.71
C ARG A 88 -12.81 8.94 -1.98
N ALA A 89 -12.14 10.02 -2.39
CA ALA A 89 -12.48 10.72 -3.63
C ALA A 89 -12.21 9.83 -4.85
N TYR A 90 -11.07 9.15 -4.87
CA TYR A 90 -10.73 8.15 -5.88
C TYR A 90 -11.82 7.06 -5.96
N ASP A 91 -12.17 6.43 -4.83
CA ASP A 91 -13.18 5.37 -4.79
C ASP A 91 -14.55 5.86 -5.29
N ARG A 92 -14.99 7.06 -4.93
CA ARG A 92 -16.24 7.64 -5.45
C ARG A 92 -16.22 7.86 -6.96
N GLN A 93 -15.10 8.31 -7.52
CA GLN A 93 -14.94 8.53 -8.96
C GLN A 93 -14.88 7.22 -9.74
N HIS A 94 -14.32 6.17 -9.13
CA HIS A 94 -14.10 4.86 -9.75
C HIS A 94 -15.14 3.82 -9.34
N GLN A 95 -16.23 4.23 -8.68
CA GLN A 95 -17.46 3.45 -8.56
C GLN A 95 -18.09 3.31 -9.95
N ALA A 96 -17.56 2.39 -10.77
CA ALA A 96 -18.28 1.87 -11.90
C ALA A 96 -19.55 1.16 -11.37
N PRO A 97 -20.74 1.34 -12.00
CA PRO A 97 -21.90 0.52 -11.66
C PRO A 97 -21.47 -0.95 -11.68
N PRO A 98 -22.02 -1.80 -10.78
CA PRO A 98 -21.65 -3.20 -10.75
C PRO A 98 -21.73 -3.74 -12.18
N LEU A 99 -20.74 -4.55 -12.59
CA LEU A 99 -20.85 -5.41 -13.76
C LEU A 99 -22.04 -6.34 -13.47
N THR A 100 -23.25 -5.85 -13.71
CA THR A 100 -24.47 -6.63 -13.76
C THR A 100 -24.22 -7.61 -14.87
N LYS A 101 -23.90 -8.86 -14.49
CA LYS A 101 -23.98 -10.00 -15.40
C LYS A 101 -25.32 -9.84 -16.14
N SER A 102 -25.23 -9.73 -17.46
CA SER A 102 -26.38 -9.56 -18.35
C SER A 102 -27.51 -10.52 -17.94
N PRO A 103 -28.79 -10.08 -17.98
CA PRO A 103 -29.89 -11.00 -17.80
C PRO A 103 -29.78 -12.04 -18.92
N ARG A 104 -29.64 -13.30 -18.53
CA ARG A 104 -29.85 -14.42 -19.45
C ARG A 104 -31.33 -14.39 -19.83
N TRP A 105 -31.60 -14.04 -21.08
CA TRP A 105 -32.80 -14.47 -21.78
C TRP A 105 -32.43 -15.69 -22.60
#